data_AF-A0A816GGV2-F1
#
_entry.id   AF-A0A816GGV2-F1
#
_cell.length_a   1.000
_cell.length_b   1.000
_cell.length_c   1.000
_cell.angle_alpha   90.00
_cell.angle_beta   90.00
_cell.angle_gamma   90.00
#
_symmetry.space_group_name_H-M   'P 1'
#
loop_
_entity.id
_entity.type
_entity.pdbx_description
1 polymer ?
#
loop_
_entity_poly.entity_id
_entity_poly.type
_entity_poly.pdbx_seq_one_letter_code
_entity_poly.pdbx_strand_id
1 'polypeptide(L)' 'DLTTINTYLKHLEALSSLRESHIRNLCKTIRYETHDAHHVLFSRGELNTCWYILLSGSIFIESTMYLPRAR' A
#
# COMPACT_ATOMS: atom_id res chain seq x y z
N ASP A 1 -8.99 0.36 9.36
CA ASP A 1 -10.41 0.53 9.00
C ASP A 1 -10.65 -0.12 7.64
N LEU A 2 -11.54 -1.12 7.57
CA LEU A 2 -11.87 -1.84 6.33
C LEU A 2 -12.49 -0.94 5.27
N THR A 3 -13.24 0.08 5.68
CA THR A 3 -13.91 1.03 4.78
C THR A 3 -12.86 1.88 4.05
N THR A 4 -11.86 2.34 4.78
CA THR A 4 -10.71 3.09 4.25
C THR A 4 -9.93 2.23 3.26
N ILE A 5 -9.56 1.00 3.64
CA ILE A 5 -8.83 0.06 2.75
C ILE A 5 -9.62 -0.19 1.46
N ASN A 6 -10.90 -0.55 1.57
CA ASN A 6 -11.76 -0.80 0.41
C ASN A 6 -11.87 0.41 -0.52
N THR A 7 -11.98 1.61 0.06
CA THR A 7 -12.01 2.85 -0.71
C THR A 7 -10.70 3.03 -1.47
N TYR A 8 -9.55 2.92 -0.81
CA TYR A 8 -8.26 3.10 -1.50
C TYR A 8 -8.04 2.06 -2.61
N LEU A 9 -8.30 0.78 -2.34
CA LEU A 9 -8.08 -0.29 -3.32
C LEU A 9 -8.92 -0.11 -4.58
N LYS A 10 -10.16 0.37 -4.46
CA LYS A 10 -11.03 0.66 -5.62
C LYS A 10 -10.49 1.78 -6.52
N HIS A 11 -9.67 2.68 -5.99
CA HIS A 11 -9.10 3.80 -6.75
C HIS A 11 -7.69 3.51 -7.30
N LEU A 12 -7.11 2.35 -6.98
CA LEU A 12 -5.81 1.97 -7.53
C LEU A 12 -5.98 1.47 -8.94
N GLU A 13 -5.39 2.18 -9.91
CA GLU A 13 -5.39 1.80 -11.32
C GLU A 13 -4.88 0.36 -11.53
N ALA A 14 -3.84 -0.04 -10.79
CA ALA A 14 -3.28 -1.40 -10.82
C ALA A 14 -4.29 -2.50 -10.43
N LEU A 15 -5.33 -2.16 -9.66
CA LEU A 15 -6.38 -3.08 -9.23
C LEU A 15 -7.72 -2.84 -9.93
N SER A 16 -7.80 -1.87 -10.85
CA SER A 16 -9.04 -1.48 -11.53
C SER A 16 -9.69 -2.61 -12.34
N SER A 17 -8.90 -3.59 -12.78
CA SER A 17 -9.36 -4.78 -13.51
C SER A 17 -10.00 -5.85 -12.61
N LEU A 18 -9.86 -5.75 -11.29
CA LEU A 18 -10.40 -6.74 -10.37
C LEU A 18 -11.88 -6.51 -10.10
N ARG A 19 -12.64 -7.61 -10.10
CA ARG A 19 -14.05 -7.60 -9.68
C ARG A 19 -14.17 -7.21 -8.21
N GLU A 20 -15.30 -6.62 -7.86
CA GLU A 20 -15.57 -6.16 -6.50
C GLU A 20 -15.47 -7.29 -5.44
N SER A 21 -15.82 -8.52 -5.81
CA SER A 21 -15.65 -9.69 -4.94
C SER A 21 -14.17 -9.95 -4.58
N HIS A 22 -13.25 -9.78 -5.53
CA HIS A 22 -11.81 -9.93 -5.28
C HIS A 22 -11.27 -8.79 -4.44
N ILE A 23 -11.69 -7.55 -4.67
CA ILE A 23 -11.32 -6.40 -3.83
C ILE A 23 -11.78 -6.62 -2.39
N ARG A 24 -13.01 -7.09 -2.18
CA ARG A 24 -13.53 -7.40 -0.83
C ARG A 24 -12.73 -8.50 -0.13
N ASN A 25 -12.27 -9.52 -0.86
CA ASN A 25 -11.43 -10.56 -0.28
C ASN A 25 -10.03 -10.01 0.06
N LEU A 26 -9.46 -9.17 -0.80
CA LEU A 26 -8.17 -8.53 -0.54
C LEU A 26 -8.23 -7.60 0.69
N CYS A 27 -9.34 -6.88 0.90
CA CYS A 27 -9.55 -6.07 2.09
C CYS A 27 -9.43 -6.87 3.40
N LYS A 28 -9.72 -8.19 3.37
CA LYS A 28 -9.64 -9.05 4.56
C LYS A 28 -8.21 -9.48 4.88
N THR A 29 -7.29 -9.39 3.92
CA THR A 29 -5.89 -9.82 4.09
C THR A 29 -4.92 -8.64 4.25
N ILE A 30 -5.35 -7.41 3.97
CA ILE A 30 -4.54 -6.20 4.06
C ILE A 30 -4.54 -5.65 5.49
N ARG A 31 -3.37 -5.20 5.94
CA ARG A 31 -3.19 -4.44 7.16
C ARG A 31 -3.05 -2.96 6.83
N TYR A 32 -3.87 -2.12 7.46
CA TYR A 32 -3.67 -0.68 7.43
C TYR A 32 -2.73 -0.28 8.56
N GLU A 33 -1.65 0.40 8.21
CA GLU A 33 -0.60 0.78 9.14
C GLU A 33 -0.06 2.17 8.82
N THR A 34 0.44 2.84 9.85
CA THR A 34 1.05 4.16 9.79
C THR A 34 2.41 4.07 10.43
N HIS A 35 3.40 4.66 9.78
CA HIS A 35 4.78 4.64 10.24
C HIS A 35 5.32 6.06 10.34
N ASP A 36 6.17 6.28 11.32
CA ASP A 36 6.86 7.56 11.49
C ASP A 36 7.90 7.78 10.38
N ALA A 37 8.33 9.03 10.24
CA ALA A 37 9.42 9.37 9.34
C ALA A 37 10.68 8.55 9.69
N HIS A 38 11.44 8.16 8.66
CA HIS A 38 12.65 7.35 8.76
C HIS A 38 12.45 5.89 9.19
N HIS A 39 11.20 5.41 9.32
CA HIS A 39 10.96 3.98 9.52
C HIS A 39 11.34 3.17 8.27
N VAL A 40 12.11 2.09 8.46
CA VAL A 40 12.56 1.20 7.37
C VAL A 40 11.53 0.10 7.15
N LEU A 41 10.81 0.17 6.03
CA LEU A 41 9.80 -0.84 5.65
C LEU A 41 10.40 -2.06 4.97
N PHE A 42 11.55 -1.89 4.31
CA PHE A 42 12.17 -2.93 3.50
C PHE A 42 13.69 -2.79 3.54
N SER A 43 14.37 -3.90 3.78
CA SER A 43 15.83 -4.00 3.70
C SER A 43 16.24 -5.16 2.80
N ARG A 44 17.20 -4.92 1.91
CA ARG A 44 17.70 -5.94 0.99
C ARG A 44 18.50 -6.98 1.77
N GLY A 45 18.12 -8.24 1.63
CA GLY A 45 18.77 -9.37 2.31
C GLY A 45 18.04 -9.86 3.55
N GLU A 46 16.98 -9.17 3.97
CA GLU A 46 16.09 -9.63 5.04
C GLU A 46 14.89 -10.42 4.49
N LEU A 47 14.28 -11.24 5.35
CA LEU A 47 13.06 -11.94 5.03
C LEU A 47 11.89 -10.94 4.98
N ASN A 48 11.45 -10.62 3.77
CA ASN A 48 10.31 -9.73 3.55
C ASN A 48 9.04 -10.57 3.38
N THR A 49 8.06 -10.36 4.26
CA THR A 49 6.84 -11.20 4.31
C THR A 49 5.64 -10.61 3.57
N CYS A 50 5.72 -9.33 3.14
CA CYS A 50 4.60 -8.63 2.52
C CYS A 50 5.07 -7.53 1.55
N TRP A 51 4.10 -7.03 0.79
CA TRP A 51 4.22 -5.87 -0.09
C TRP A 51 3.40 -4.71 0.45
N TYR A 52 3.70 -3.49 -0.01
CA TYR A 52 3.13 -2.26 0.51
C TYR A 52 2.44 -1.45 -0.59
N ILE A 53 1.39 -0.72 -0.20
CA ILE A 53 0.74 0.31 -1.02
C ILE A 53 0.88 1.62 -0.26
N LEU A 54 1.52 2.61 -0.87
CA LEU A 54 1.65 3.94 -0.28
C LEU A 54 0.34 4.72 -0.47
N LEU A 55 -0.35 5.03 0.63
CA LEU A 55 -1.63 5.76 0.60
C LEU A 55 -1.45 7.27 0.82
N SER A 56 -0.47 7.67 1.61
CA SER A 56 -0.15 9.06 1.94
C SER A 56 1.33 9.20 2.31
N GLY A 57 1.84 10.43 2.35
CA GLY A 57 3.24 10.72 2.72
C GLY A 57 4.21 10.53 1.54
N SER A 58 5.42 10.08 1.83
CA SER A 58 6.45 9.79 0.84
C SER A 58 7.30 8.61 1.29
N ILE A 59 7.89 7.90 0.33
CA ILE A 59 8.86 6.84 0.60
C ILE A 59 10.16 7.10 -0.14
N PHE A 60 11.28 6.81 0.51
CA PHE A 60 12.59 6.93 -0.08
C PHE A 60 13.11 5.54 -0.45
N ILE A 61 13.43 5.34 -1.73
CA ILE A 61 13.94 4.08 -2.26
C ILE A 61 15.23 4.37 -3.00
N GLU A 62 16.33 3.77 -2.52
CA GLU A 62 17.72 3.86 -3.01
C GLU A 62 18.31 5.27 -3.08
N SER A 63 17.70 6.19 -3.83
CA SER A 63 18.07 7.61 -3.93
C SER A 63 16.92 8.51 -4.39
N THR A 64 15.71 7.96 -4.55
CA THR A 64 14.58 8.66 -5.13
C THR A 64 13.42 8.68 -4.15
N MET A 65 12.75 9.82 -4.06
CA MET A 65 11.52 9.97 -3.29
C MET A 65 10.31 9.69 -4.17
N TYR A 66 9.45 8.79 -3.70
CA TYR A 66 8.20 8.43 -4.36
C TYR A 66 7.03 8.97 -3.55
N LEU A 67 6.09 9.59 -4.25
CA LEU A 67 4.85 10.11 -3.69
C LEU A 67 3.69 9.21 -4.13
N PRO A 68 2.61 9.09 -3.32
CA PRO A 68 1.37 8.49 -3.77
C PRO A 68 0.92 9.21 -5.03
N ARG A 69 0.40 8.48 -6.01
CA ARG A 69 -0.20 9.10 -7.19
C ARG A 69 -1.32 10.04 -6.73
N ALA A 70 -1.25 11.30 -7.15
CA ALA A 70 -2.32 12.26 -6.93
C ALA A 70 -3.62 11.70 -7.55
N ARG A 71 -4.72 11.84 -6.81
CA ARG A 71 -6.06 11.45 -7.28
C ARG A 71 -6.47 12.24 -8.52
#